data_AF-A0A6M1SKK0-F1
#
_entry.id   AF-A0A6M1SKK0-F1
#
_cell.length_a   1.000
_cell.length_b   1.000
_cell.length_c   1.000
_cell.angle_alpha   90.00
_cell.angle_beta   90.00
_cell.angle_gamma   90.00
#
_symmetry.space_group_name_H-M   'P 1'
#
loop_
_entity.id
_entity.type
_entity.pdbx_description
1 polymer ?
#
loop_
_entity_poly.entity_id
_entity_poly.type
_entity_poly.pdbx_seq_one_letter_code
_entity_poly.pdbx_strand_id
1 'polypeptide(L)'
;MTTPSMTEQAGSLTPPLDMEPDINSLNDRRLDDYQLDDRYSRSEGRIFLTGTQALVRIALRQAELDRRDGRRTAGLISGYRGSPLGGV
;
A
#
# COMPACT_ATOMS: atom_id res chain seq x y z
N MET A 1 -21.42 -32.60 -54.25
CA MET A 1 -22.14 -31.64 -53.39
C MET A 1 -21.92 -32.17 -51.98
N THR A 2 -21.06 -31.65 -51.10
CA THR A 2 -20.56 -30.29 -50.86
C THR A 2 -19.35 -30.41 -49.92
N THR A 3 -18.29 -29.63 -50.14
CA THR A 3 -17.52 -29.01 -49.04
C THR A 3 -18.03 -27.57 -48.93
N PRO A 4 -18.22 -26.97 -47.73
CA PRO A 4 -17.13 -26.47 -46.88
C PRO A 4 -17.45 -26.72 -45.37
N SER A 5 -16.78 -26.24 -44.31
CA SER A 5 -16.05 -25.00 -44.06
C SER A 5 -15.22 -25.12 -42.77
N MET A 6 -14.08 -24.42 -42.74
CA MET A 6 -13.42 -23.97 -41.51
C MET A 6 -14.36 -23.03 -40.75
N THR A 7 -14.45 -23.14 -39.44
CA THR A 7 -14.90 -22.05 -38.57
C THR A 7 -14.18 -22.18 -37.23
N GLU A 8 -13.30 -21.20 -37.01
CA GLU A 8 -12.79 -20.78 -35.71
C GLU A 8 -13.92 -20.67 -34.70
N GLN A 9 -13.68 -21.11 -33.47
CA GLN A 9 -14.40 -20.52 -32.35
C GLN A 9 -13.43 -20.29 -31.21
N ALA A 10 -13.05 -19.02 -31.06
CA ALA A 10 -12.39 -18.47 -29.90
C ALA A 10 -13.20 -18.85 -28.64
N GLY A 11 -12.64 -19.73 -27.83
CA GLY A 11 -13.14 -20.03 -26.50
C GLY A 11 -12.97 -18.81 -25.60
N SER A 12 -14.06 -18.07 -25.44
CA SER A 12 -14.36 -17.15 -24.34
C SER A 12 -13.56 -17.46 -23.06
N LEU A 13 -12.61 -16.58 -22.71
CA LEU A 13 -12.02 -16.51 -21.36
C LEU A 13 -13.02 -15.86 -20.40
N THR A 14 -14.17 -16.49 -20.21
CA THR A 14 -14.99 -16.28 -19.02
C THR A 14 -14.38 -17.15 -17.92
N PRO A 15 -13.80 -16.57 -16.85
CA PRO A 15 -13.42 -17.38 -15.70
C PRO A 15 -14.67 -18.11 -15.18
N PRO A 16 -14.56 -19.41 -14.83
CA PRO A 16 -15.71 -20.19 -14.37
C PRO A 16 -16.36 -19.55 -13.15
N LEU A 17 -17.69 -19.54 -13.13
CA LEU A 17 -18.53 -18.87 -12.12
C LEU A 17 -18.41 -19.47 -10.70
N ASP A 18 -17.55 -20.47 -10.51
CA ASP A 18 -17.38 -21.25 -9.29
C ASP A 18 -15.96 -21.09 -8.69
N MET A 19 -15.23 -20.02 -9.04
CA MET A 19 -14.00 -19.66 -8.31
C MET A 19 -14.41 -19.22 -6.90
N GLU A 20 -14.56 -20.20 -6.01
CA GLU A 20 -14.64 -19.98 -4.57
C GLU A 20 -13.49 -19.04 -4.19
N PRO A 21 -13.77 -17.87 -3.59
CA PRO A 21 -12.72 -16.96 -3.18
C PRO A 21 -11.81 -17.74 -2.24
N ASP A 22 -10.51 -17.76 -2.53
CA ASP A 22 -9.53 -18.31 -1.60
C ASP A 22 -9.64 -17.53 -0.29
N ILE A 23 -10.37 -18.12 0.66
CA ILE A 23 -10.64 -17.60 1.99
C ILE A 23 -9.34 -17.38 2.77
N ASN A 24 -8.23 -18.03 2.39
CA ASN A 24 -6.91 -17.78 2.95
C ASN A 24 -6.19 -16.58 2.31
N SER A 25 -6.48 -16.23 1.05
CA SER A 25 -6.00 -14.98 0.43
C SER A 25 -6.55 -13.74 1.13
N LEU A 26 -7.75 -13.82 1.72
CA LEU A 26 -8.34 -12.74 2.53
C LEU A 26 -7.60 -12.52 3.86
N ASN A 27 -6.86 -13.52 4.35
CA ASN A 27 -6.13 -13.44 5.61
C ASN A 27 -4.86 -12.58 5.51
N ASP A 28 -4.34 -12.36 4.29
CA ASP A 28 -3.32 -11.33 3.99
C ASP A 28 -3.89 -9.90 4.05
N ARG A 29 -4.98 -9.67 4.79
CA ARG A 29 -5.45 -8.33 5.15
C ARG A 29 -5.33 -8.04 6.65
N ARG A 30 -4.95 -9.03 7.47
CA ARG A 30 -4.75 -8.83 8.92
C ARG A 30 -3.46 -8.06 9.18
N LEU A 31 -3.43 -7.20 10.19
CA LEU A 31 -2.15 -6.64 10.62
C LEU A 31 -1.33 -7.76 11.28
N ASP A 32 -0.26 -8.19 10.64
CA ASP A 32 0.73 -9.06 11.26
C ASP A 32 1.34 -8.33 12.47
N ASP A 33 1.63 -9.06 13.56
CA ASP A 33 2.19 -8.62 14.87
C ASP A 33 2.53 -7.13 14.96
N TYR A 34 1.49 -6.30 14.97
CA TYR A 34 1.63 -4.85 14.84
C TYR A 34 1.66 -4.23 16.23
N GLN A 35 2.68 -3.42 16.47
CA GLN A 35 2.86 -2.67 17.70
C GLN A 35 2.65 -1.18 17.48
N LEU A 36 2.38 -0.44 18.55
CA LEU A 36 2.07 0.99 18.46
C LEU A 36 3.23 1.80 17.85
N ASP A 37 4.45 1.41 18.16
CA ASP A 37 5.68 2.09 17.71
C ASP A 37 5.97 1.85 16.22
N ASP A 38 5.39 0.80 15.63
CA ASP A 38 5.54 0.46 14.21
C ASP A 38 5.06 1.59 13.28
N ARG A 39 4.20 2.48 13.79
CA ARG A 39 3.76 3.71 13.12
C ARG A 39 4.88 4.58 12.61
N TYR A 40 6.10 4.48 13.15
CA TYR A 40 7.27 5.21 12.63
C TYR A 40 8.45 4.30 12.26
N SER A 41 8.61 3.15 12.91
CA SER A 41 9.81 2.30 12.77
C SER A 41 9.70 1.25 11.67
N ARG A 42 8.53 0.60 11.52
CA ARG A 42 8.36 -0.58 10.66
C ARG A 42 8.82 -0.31 9.23
N SER A 43 9.65 -1.17 8.64
CA SER A 43 10.13 -0.99 7.26
C SER A 43 9.09 -1.40 6.22
N GLU A 44 8.35 -2.47 6.48
CA GLU A 44 7.52 -3.18 5.51
C GLU A 44 6.17 -3.60 6.13
N GLY A 45 5.24 -4.07 5.29
CA GLY A 45 3.92 -4.51 5.74
C GLY A 45 2.98 -3.34 6.09
N ARG A 46 1.86 -3.68 6.74
CA ARG A 46 0.77 -2.75 7.04
C ARG A 46 0.96 -2.05 8.39
N ILE A 47 0.50 -0.80 8.47
CA ILE A 47 0.48 0.04 9.68
C ILE A 47 -0.80 0.92 9.68
N PHE A 48 -1.27 1.31 10.86
CA PHE A 48 -2.36 2.29 10.99
C PHE A 48 -1.83 3.66 11.38
N LEU A 49 -2.22 4.69 10.64
CA LEU A 49 -1.82 6.08 10.88
C LEU A 49 -3.04 7.00 10.82
N THR A 50 -3.08 8.01 11.67
CA THR A 50 -3.89 9.20 11.39
C THR A 50 -3.25 10.03 10.26
N GLY A 51 -3.99 10.96 9.67
CA GLY A 51 -3.44 11.84 8.63
C GLY A 51 -2.19 12.60 9.08
N THR A 52 -2.20 13.18 10.28
CA THR A 52 -1.03 13.86 10.85
C THR A 52 0.15 12.91 11.06
N GLN A 53 -0.09 11.68 11.53
CA GLN A 53 0.97 10.68 11.69
C GLN A 53 1.60 10.27 10.35
N ALA A 54 0.79 10.19 9.28
CA ALA A 54 1.29 9.92 7.94
C ALA A 54 2.25 11.01 7.45
N LEU A 55 1.92 12.28 7.67
CA LEU A 55 2.77 13.41 7.29
C LEU A 55 4.10 13.40 8.04
N VAL A 56 4.08 13.16 9.35
CA VAL A 56 5.30 12.98 10.15
C VAL A 56 6.14 11.83 9.62
N ARG A 57 5.51 10.69 9.32
CA ARG A 57 6.21 9.50 8.82
C ARG A 57 6.86 9.74 7.46
N ILE A 58 6.23 10.49 6.55
CA ILE A 58 6.82 10.86 5.25
C ILE A 58 8.15 11.60 5.45
N ALA A 59 8.19 12.58 6.36
CA ALA A 59 9.41 13.34 6.64
C ALA A 59 10.52 12.43 7.22
N LEU A 60 10.18 11.55 8.16
CA LEU A 60 11.11 10.58 8.73
C LEU A 60 11.65 9.59 7.68
N ARG A 61 10.78 9.13 6.77
CA ARG A 61 11.17 8.25 5.68
C ARG A 61 12.10 8.94 4.68
N GLN A 62 11.84 10.20 4.36
CA GLN A 62 12.74 10.95 3.48
C GLN A 62 14.13 11.10 4.10
N ALA A 63 14.21 11.44 5.40
CA ALA A 63 15.49 11.52 6.10
C ALA A 63 16.25 10.19 6.09
N GLU A 64 15.54 9.07 6.25
CA GLU A 64 16.12 7.73 6.15
C GLU A 64 16.64 7.42 4.74
N LEU A 65 15.89 7.74 3.69
CA LEU A 65 16.32 7.57 2.30
C LEU A 65 17.54 8.44 1.99
N ASP A 66 17.54 9.69 2.42
CA ASP A 66 18.67 10.59 2.22
C ASP A 66 19.95 10.05 2.89
N ARG A 67 19.84 9.48 4.10
CA ARG A 67 20.98 8.82 4.77
C ARG A 67 21.48 7.60 4.00
N ARG A 68 20.57 6.77 3.47
CA ARG A 68 20.93 5.60 2.65
C ARG A 68 21.64 6.00 1.36
N ASP A 69 21.24 7.12 0.77
CA ASP A 69 21.86 7.69 -0.44
C ASP A 69 23.13 8.49 -0.14
N GLY A 70 23.57 8.56 1.13
CA GLY A 70 24.76 9.31 1.54
C GLY A 70 24.62 10.84 1.45
N ARG A 71 23.40 11.35 1.39
CA ARG A 71 23.12 12.79 1.30
C ARG A 71 23.24 13.46 2.67
N ARG A 72 23.76 14.68 2.70
CA ARG A 72 23.86 15.53 3.90
C ARG A 72 22.69 16.51 3.98
N THR A 73 21.49 16.00 4.23
CA THR A 73 20.26 16.81 4.33
C THR A 73 19.83 16.99 5.77
N ALA A 74 18.93 17.95 5.99
CA ALA A 74 18.20 18.14 7.24
C ALA A 74 16.74 18.44 6.92
N GLY A 75 15.83 18.00 7.79
CA GLY A 75 14.41 18.32 7.68
C GLY A 75 14.06 19.60 8.43
N LEU A 76 13.18 20.44 7.85
CA LEU A 76 12.56 21.58 8.53
C LEU A 76 11.05 21.40 8.51
N ILE A 77 10.44 21.42 9.70
CA ILE A 77 8.98 21.42 9.86
C ILE A 77 8.63 22.74 10.55
N SER A 78 7.79 23.53 9.91
CA SER A 78 7.21 24.75 10.48
C SER A 78 5.70 24.61 10.59
N GLY A 79 5.11 25.34 11.52
CA GLY A 79 3.68 25.32 11.78
C GLY A 79 3.17 26.70 12.17
N TYR A 80 1.84 26.82 12.20
CA TYR A 80 1.13 28.01 12.66
C TYR A 80 0.05 27.61 13.66
N ARG A 81 -0.32 28.54 14.56
CA ARG A 81 -1.37 28.33 15.55
C ARG A 81 -2.73 28.15 14.86
N GLY A 82 -3.51 27.17 15.30
CA GLY A 82 -4.83 26.87 14.71
C GLY A 82 -4.74 26.08 13.40
N SER A 83 -3.57 25.52 13.09
CA SER A 83 -3.44 24.61 11.96
C SER A 83 -4.38 23.41 12.12
N PRO A 84 -5.08 22.99 11.06
CA PRO A 84 -5.93 21.79 11.08
C PRO A 84 -5.12 20.50 11.27
N LEU A 85 -3.78 20.59 11.27
CA LEU A 85 -2.84 19.49 11.47
C LEU A 85 -2.35 19.39 12.92
N GLY A 86 -2.63 20.41 13.75
CA GLY A 86 -2.07 20.58 15.10
C GLY A 86 -2.65 19.67 16.20
N GLY A 87 -3.62 18.81 15.86
CA GLY A 87 -4.16 17.81 16.80
C GLY A 87 -4.91 18.40 18.00
N VAL A 88 -5.55 19.56 17.83
CA VAL A 88 -6.47 20.15 18.82
C VAL A 88 -7.90 19.68 18.62
#